data_AF-A0A494X2R1-F1
#
_entry.id   AF-A0A494X2R1-F1
#
_cell.length_a   1.000
_cell.length_b   1.000
_cell.length_c   1.000
_cell.angle_alpha   90.00
_cell.angle_beta   90.00
_cell.angle_gamma   90.00
#
_symmetry.space_group_name_H-M   'P 1'
#
loop_
_entity.id
_entity.type
_entity.pdbx_description
1 polymer ?
#
loop_
_entity_poly.entity_id
_entity_poly.type
_entity_poly.pdbx_seq_one_letter_code
_entity_poly.pdbx_strand_id
1 'polypeptide(L)'
;MDNTRMVHIRLPKSIVAQMEKLLELLGISRNEFIVQAVAEKVAREMRLRGLRETRGVLGPEDAPEWAEIPAADWVRKVRREEGEPPVWAT
;
A
#
# COMPACT_ATOMS: atom_id res chain seq x y z
N MET A 1 -9.82 -26.64 0.49
CA MET A 1 -10.54 -25.52 -0.17
C MET A 1 -11.19 -24.58 0.85
N ASP A 2 -10.80 -24.63 2.13
CA ASP A 2 -11.54 -23.99 3.24
C ASP A 2 -11.28 -22.49 3.47
N ASN A 3 -10.59 -21.80 2.55
CA ASN A 3 -10.19 -20.40 2.76
C ASN A 3 -10.81 -19.41 1.76
N THR A 4 -11.92 -19.79 1.10
CA THR A 4 -12.64 -18.91 0.17
C THR A 4 -14.14 -18.89 0.50
N ARG A 5 -14.74 -17.70 0.44
CA ARG A 5 -16.18 -17.48 0.64
C ARG A 5 -16.79 -16.85 -0.60
N MET A 6 -17.91 -17.40 -1.08
CA MET A 6 -18.64 -16.83 -2.21
C MET A 6 -19.35 -15.53 -1.80
N VAL A 7 -19.22 -14.50 -2.62
CA VAL A 7 -19.86 -13.19 -2.43
C VAL A 7 -20.64 -12.84 -3.70
N HIS A 8 -21.93 -12.56 -3.57
CA HIS A 8 -22.74 -12.07 -4.68
C HIS A 8 -22.66 -10.54 -4.77
N ILE A 9 -22.08 -10.03 -5.86
CA ILE A 9 -21.89 -8.60 -6.09
C ILE A 9 -22.68 -8.20 -7.34
N ARG A 10 -23.43 -7.09 -7.26
CA ARG A 10 -24.08 -6.49 -8.42
C ARG A 10 -23.16 -5.44 -9.04
N LEU A 11 -22.90 -5.58 -10.34
CA LEU A 11 -22.09 -4.62 -11.10
C LEU A 11 -22.97 -3.91 -12.14
N PRO A 12 -22.72 -2.61 -12.42
CA PRO A 12 -23.38 -1.92 -13.53
C PRO A 12 -23.09 -2.63 -14.86
N LYS A 13 -24.13 -2.75 -15.71
CA LYS A 13 -24.01 -3.44 -17.01
C LYS A 13 -22.91 -2.84 -17.90
N SER A 14 -22.75 -1.52 -17.88
CA SER A 14 -21.70 -0.82 -18.63
C SER A 14 -20.29 -1.24 -18.21
N ILE A 15 -20.06 -1.42 -16.91
CA ILE A 15 -18.77 -1.86 -16.37
C ILE A 15 -18.52 -3.32 -16.71
N VAL A 16 -19.54 -4.18 -16.63
CA VAL A 16 -19.42 -5.59 -17.03
C VAL A 16 -18.99 -5.70 -18.49
N ALA A 17 -19.63 -4.95 -19.38
CA ALA A 17 -19.29 -4.96 -20.80
C ALA A 17 -17.85 -4.46 -21.08
N GLN A 18 -17.39 -3.44 -20.35
CA GLN A 18 -16.01 -2.95 -20.47
C GLN A 18 -15.00 -3.97 -19.96
N MET A 19 -15.30 -4.60 -18.81
CA MET A 19 -14.48 -5.64 -18.21
C MET A 19 -14.37 -6.85 -19.15
N GLU A 20 -15.47 -7.32 -19.73
CA GLU A 20 -15.45 -8.47 -20.65
C GLU A 20 -14.54 -8.23 -21.86
N LYS A 21 -14.63 -7.05 -22.50
CA LYS A 21 -13.71 -6.66 -23.58
C LYS A 21 -12.25 -6.65 -23.14
N LEU A 22 -11.98 -6.17 -21.92
CA LEU A 22 -10.62 -6.15 -21.38
C LEU A 22 -10.10 -7.57 -21.11
N LEU A 23 -10.94 -8.44 -20.56
CA LEU A 23 -10.59 -9.84 -20.28
C LEU A 23 -10.28 -10.62 -21.56
N GLU A 24 -11.03 -10.38 -22.63
CA GLU A 24 -10.76 -10.96 -23.95
C GLU A 24 -9.38 -10.56 -24.49
N LEU A 25 -9.00 -9.29 -24.32
CA LEU A 25 -7.70 -8.78 -24.76
C LEU A 25 -6.54 -9.34 -23.91
N LEU A 26 -6.75 -9.54 -22.61
CA LEU A 26 -5.72 -9.98 -21.68
C LEU A 26 -5.62 -11.51 -21.55
N GLY A 27 -6.64 -12.25 -21.99
CA GLY A 27 -6.69 -13.71 -21.88
C GLY A 27 -6.76 -14.24 -20.44
N ILE A 28 -7.20 -13.42 -19.47
CA ILE A 28 -7.28 -13.78 -18.05
C ILE A 28 -8.73 -14.06 -17.62
N SER A 29 -8.88 -14.86 -16.56
CA SER A 29 -10.22 -15.18 -16.05
C SER A 29 -10.87 -14.00 -15.32
N ARG A 30 -12.20 -13.91 -15.38
CA ARG A 30 -12.97 -12.91 -14.63
C ARG A 30 -12.69 -12.97 -13.12
N ASN A 31 -12.61 -14.17 -12.56
CA ASN A 31 -12.38 -14.36 -11.13
C ASN A 31 -11.00 -13.84 -10.73
N GLU A 32 -9.96 -14.19 -11.49
CA GLU A 32 -8.60 -13.72 -11.25
C GLU A 32 -8.52 -12.19 -11.29
N PHE A 33 -9.09 -11.57 -12.33
CA PHE A 33 -9.13 -10.11 -12.47
C PHE A 33 -9.81 -9.43 -11.28
N ILE A 34 -10.99 -9.93 -10.87
CA ILE A 34 -11.74 -9.36 -9.74
C ILE A 34 -10.97 -9.53 -8.43
N VAL A 35 -10.39 -10.71 -8.18
CA VAL A 35 -9.61 -10.98 -6.97
C VAL A 35 -8.40 -10.04 -6.88
N GLN A 36 -7.66 -9.86 -7.98
CA GLN A 36 -6.52 -8.96 -8.02
C GLN A 36 -6.95 -7.50 -7.78
N ALA A 37 -7.99 -7.03 -8.47
CA ALA A 37 -8.48 -5.66 -8.33
C ALA A 37 -8.98 -5.36 -6.91
N VAL A 38 -9.68 -6.31 -6.29
CA VAL A 38 -10.15 -6.19 -4.90
C VAL A 38 -8.98 -6.20 -3.93
N ALA A 39 -8.01 -7.12 -4.09
CA ALA A 39 -6.83 -7.20 -3.23
C ALA A 39 -6.02 -5.90 -3.28
N GLU A 40 -5.80 -5.35 -4.47
CA GLU A 40 -5.09 -4.08 -4.64
C GLU A 40 -5.83 -2.92 -3.97
N LYS A 41 -7.16 -2.83 -4.18
CA LYS A 41 -7.98 -1.77 -3.58
C LYS A 41 -7.98 -1.87 -2.05
N VAL A 42 -8.16 -3.05 -1.49
CA VAL A 42 -8.12 -3.27 -0.03
C VAL A 42 -6.76 -2.87 0.54
N ALA A 43 -5.66 -3.33 -0.08
CA ALA A 43 -4.33 -2.97 0.38
C ALA A 43 -4.09 -1.44 0.35
N ARG A 44 -4.58 -0.76 -0.70
CA ARG A 44 -4.49 0.69 -0.84
C ARG A 44 -5.26 1.42 0.26
N GLU A 45 -6.51 1.03 0.52
CA GLU A 45 -7.33 1.64 1.57
C GLU A 45 -6.74 1.41 2.97
N MET A 46 -6.23 0.22 3.25
CA MET A 46 -5.58 -0.09 4.53
C MET A 46 -4.32 0.74 4.75
N ARG A 47 -3.48 0.93 3.72
CA ARG A 47 -2.30 1.81 3.81
C ARG A 47 -2.69 3.26 4.08
N LEU A 48 -3.69 3.78 3.35
CA LEU A 48 -4.16 5.15 3.53
C LEU A 48 -4.75 5.36 4.94
N ARG A 49 -5.47 4.37 5.45
CA ARG A 49 -5.98 4.39 6.81
C ARG A 49 -4.86 4.37 7.84
N GLY A 50 -3.89 3.48 7.70
CA GLY A 50 -2.72 3.42 8.58
C GLY A 50 -1.97 4.76 8.62
N LEU A 51 -1.71 5.38 7.46
CA LEU A 51 -1.08 6.70 7.39
C LEU A 51 -1.88 7.82 8.07
N ARG A 52 -3.22 7.73 8.03
CA ARG A 52 -4.08 8.69 8.74
C ARG A 52 -4.07 8.46 10.24
N GLU A 53 -4.08 7.20 10.67
CA GLU A 53 -4.04 6.81 12.08
C GLU A 53 -2.68 7.12 12.71
N THR A 54 -1.58 7.05 11.95
CA THR A 54 -0.24 7.42 12.42
C THR A 54 0.01 8.93 12.41
N ARG A 55 -0.89 9.73 11.82
CA ARG A 55 -0.73 11.18 11.76
C ARG A 55 -0.81 11.77 13.16
N GLY A 56 0.31 12.33 13.63
CA GLY A 56 0.40 12.95 14.95
C GLY A 56 0.56 11.95 16.10
N VAL A 57 0.87 10.67 15.80
CA VAL A 57 1.24 9.68 16.83
C VAL A 57 2.59 10.00 17.48
N LEU A 58 3.47 10.71 16.77
CA LEU A 58 4.73 11.18 17.34
C LEU A 58 4.58 12.64 17.73
N GLY A 59 4.64 12.90 19.04
CA GLY A 59 4.79 14.22 19.64
C GLY A 59 6.27 14.65 19.72
N PRO A 60 6.55 15.94 20.02
CA PRO A 60 7.91 16.41 20.28
C PRO A 60 8.63 15.62 21.38
N GLU A 61 7.90 15.08 22.35
CA GLU A 61 8.41 14.22 23.42
C GLU A 61 8.93 12.85 22.92
N ASP A 62 8.37 12.34 21.83
CA ASP A 62 8.74 11.03 21.26
C ASP A 62 10.01 11.13 20.41
N ALA A 63 10.30 12.33 19.88
CA ALA A 63 11.51 12.63 19.13
C ALA A 63 11.95 14.10 19.34
N PRO A 64 12.56 14.42 20.49
CA PRO A 64 12.97 15.79 20.83
C PRO A 64 13.93 16.39 19.80
N GLU A 65 14.82 15.56 19.24
CA GLU A 65 15.79 15.97 18.22
C GLU A 65 15.10 16.50 16.94
N TRP A 66 13.86 16.11 16.65
CA TRP A 66 13.11 16.63 15.48
C TRP A 66 12.66 18.08 15.66
N ALA A 67 12.50 18.54 16.91
CA ALA A 67 12.15 19.91 17.23
C ALA A 67 13.39 20.78 17.49
N GLU A 68 14.48 20.18 17.97
CA GLU A 68 15.69 20.90 18.40
C GLU A 68 16.68 21.20 17.27
N ILE A 69 16.82 20.32 16.28
CA ILE A 69 17.76 20.49 15.18
C ILE A 69 17.06 20.39 13.82
N PRO A 70 17.57 21.08 12.77
CA PRO A 70 17.04 20.91 11.43
C PRO A 70 17.04 19.42 11.02
N ALA A 71 15.94 18.96 10.43
CA ALA A 71 15.77 17.56 10.05
C ALA A 71 16.94 17.01 9.20
N ALA A 72 17.57 17.85 8.37
CA ALA A 72 18.72 17.48 7.55
C ALA A 72 20.00 17.19 8.35
N ASP A 73 20.18 17.79 9.52
CA ASP A 73 21.31 17.53 10.41
C ASP A 73 21.07 16.25 11.22
N TRP A 74 19.83 16.04 11.69
CA TRP A 74 19.41 14.79 12.33
C TRP A 74 19.58 13.59 11.39
N VAL A 75 19.08 13.66 10.15
CA VAL A 75 19.24 12.58 9.15
C VAL A 75 20.72 12.31 8.86
N ARG A 76 21.57 13.35 8.82
CA ARG A 76 23.02 13.17 8.63
C ARG A 76 23.69 12.47 9.81
N LYS A 77 23.28 12.78 11.04
CA LYS A 77 23.74 12.10 12.26
C LYS A 77 23.35 10.62 12.22
N VAL A 78 22.07 10.30 12.01
CA VAL A 78 21.57 8.92 11.93
C VAL A 78 22.30 8.11 10.85
N ARG A 79 22.40 8.64 9.62
CA ARG A 79 23.09 7.95 8.51
C ARG A 79 24.60 7.80 8.71
N ARG A 80 25.21 8.65 9.54
CA ARG A 80 26.63 8.55 9.90
C ARG A 80 26.85 7.50 10.99
N GLU A 81 25.90 7.35 11.92
CA GLU A 81 25.90 6.34 12.98
C GLU A 81 25.61 4.93 12.43
N GLU A 82 24.76 4.80 11.40
CA GLU A 82 24.48 3.54 10.68
C GLU A 82 25.61 3.11 9.71
N GLY A 83 26.87 3.29 10.10
CA GLY A 83 28.04 3.02 9.25
C GLY A 83 27.89 1.80 8.32
N GLU A 84 27.93 2.11 7.02
CA GLU A 84 27.89 1.22 5.84
C GLU A 84 26.48 0.91 5.26
N PRO A 85 26.16 1.37 4.04
CA PRO A 85 24.89 1.05 3.39
C PRO A 85 24.81 -0.47 3.11
N PRO A 86 23.65 -1.13 3.30
CA PRO A 86 23.52 -2.54 2.98
C PRO A 86 23.77 -2.77 1.49
N VAL A 87 24.70 -3.67 1.18
CA VAL A 87 24.98 -4.08 -0.21
C VAL A 87 23.77 -4.86 -0.72
N TRP A 88 22.90 -4.20 -1.47
CA TRP A 88 21.82 -4.88 -2.17
C TRP A 88 22.44 -5.65 -3.36
N ALA A 89 22.45 -6.98 -3.27
CA ALA A 89 22.84 -7.84 -4.38
C ALA A 89 21.90 -7.55 -5.57
N THR A 90 22.48 -7.07 -6.66
CA THR A 90 21.79 -6.85 -7.94
C THR A 90 21.73 -8.15 -8.72
#